data_AF-A0A939JYI0-F1
#
_entry.id   AF-A0A939JYI0-F1
#
_cell.length_a   1.000
_cell.length_b   1.000
_cell.length_c   1.000
_cell.angle_alpha   90.00
_cell.angle_beta   90.00
_cell.angle_gamma   90.00
#
_symmetry.space_group_name_H-M   'P 1'
#
loop_
_entity.id
_entity.type
_entity.pdbx_description
1 polymer ?
#
loop_
_entity_poly.entity_id
_entity_poly.type
_entity_poly.pdbx_seq_one_letter_code
_entity_poly.pdbx_strand_id
1 'polypeptide(L)'
;MPALRALTDGHCAYCDLYPLRKPEESIDHFLPKSNPQFYANVCQWENLYLSCPTCQSKGEQYDADLLRPDDVAFTFSRYFIYNYQSHEIEVNPLATLDNQRRADVTRRLFNLNDKGHCAARRIALERWEKRDPDYIIDDYNYRYLLSD
;
A
#
# COMPACT_ATOMS: atom_id res chain seq x y z
N MET A 1 14.68 -3.51 11.83
CA MET A 1 14.10 -3.52 10.47
C MET A 1 14.80 -2.57 9.47
N PRO A 2 16.13 -2.35 9.46
CA PRO A 2 16.72 -1.46 8.45
C PRO A 2 16.50 -1.91 7.00
N ALA A 3 16.58 -3.22 6.74
CA ALA A 3 16.49 -3.76 5.38
C ALA A 3 15.09 -3.60 4.75
N LEU A 4 14.00 -3.90 5.46
CA LEU A 4 12.63 -3.69 4.93
C LEU A 4 12.34 -2.21 4.69
N ARG A 5 12.83 -1.31 5.56
CA ARG A 5 12.71 0.14 5.35
C ARG A 5 13.45 0.60 4.09
N ALA A 6 14.64 0.05 3.83
CA ALA A 6 15.40 0.40 2.64
C ALA A 6 14.71 -0.05 1.34
N LEU A 7 13.89 -1.10 1.38
CA LEU A 7 13.16 -1.59 0.20
C LEU A 7 11.99 -0.70 -0.22
N THR A 8 11.44 0.08 0.70
CA THR A 8 10.25 0.91 0.46
C THR A 8 10.51 2.38 0.72
N ASP A 9 11.77 2.79 0.88
CA ASP A 9 12.16 4.15 1.31
C ASP A 9 11.46 4.58 2.61
N GLY A 10 11.16 3.61 3.49
CA GLY A 10 10.44 3.84 4.74
C GLY A 10 8.94 4.03 4.61
N HIS A 11 8.36 3.81 3.42
CA HIS A 11 6.91 3.86 3.17
C HIS A 11 6.25 2.53 3.56
N CYS A 12 4.95 2.59 3.86
CA CYS A 12 4.12 1.38 3.93
C CYS A 12 4.09 0.69 2.57
N ALA A 13 4.42 -0.60 2.52
CA ALA A 13 4.45 -1.38 1.28
C ALA A 13 3.09 -1.44 0.57
N TYR A 14 1.99 -1.25 1.29
CA TYR A 14 0.63 -1.41 0.75
C TYR A 14 -0.03 -0.10 0.35
N CYS A 15 0.03 0.91 1.21
CA CYS A 15 -0.68 2.18 1.00
C CYS A 15 0.24 3.35 0.68
N ASP A 16 1.56 3.16 0.72
CA ASP A 16 2.58 4.18 0.50
C ASP A 16 2.51 5.36 1.51
N LEU A 17 1.98 5.10 2.71
CA LEU A 17 2.01 6.05 3.82
C LEU A 17 3.46 6.28 4.30
N TYR A 18 3.82 7.54 4.46
CA TYR A 18 5.11 8.00 4.98
C TYR A 18 4.96 9.32 5.76
N PRO A 19 5.81 9.59 6.77
CA PRO A 19 6.78 8.67 7.36
C PRO A 19 6.11 7.65 8.30
N LEU A 20 6.59 6.40 8.27
CA LEU A 20 6.23 5.42 9.30
C LEU A 20 7.05 5.66 10.57
N ARG A 21 6.40 6.29 11.57
CA ARG A 21 6.99 6.63 12.86
C ARG A 21 6.97 5.40 13.79
N LYS A 22 8.01 5.25 14.61
CA LYS A 22 8.00 4.29 15.72
C LYS A 22 7.08 4.80 16.84
N PRO A 23 6.38 3.92 17.58
CA PRO A 23 6.42 2.45 17.51
C PRO A 23 5.44 1.82 16.51
N GLU A 24 4.80 2.62 15.67
CA GLU A 24 3.65 2.22 14.84
C GLU A 24 4.01 1.40 13.60
N GLU A 25 5.30 1.32 13.25
CA GLU A 25 5.77 0.43 12.19
C GLU A 25 5.65 -1.04 12.59
N SER A 26 5.19 -1.87 11.66
CA SER A 26 5.05 -3.31 11.86
C SER A 26 5.57 -4.09 10.66
N ILE A 27 5.78 -5.39 10.87
CA ILE A 27 6.07 -6.33 9.79
C ILE A 27 4.80 -7.15 9.56
N ASP A 28 4.20 -6.97 8.39
CA ASP A 28 3.10 -7.82 7.94
C ASP A 28 3.63 -9.12 7.35
N HIS A 29 2.87 -10.19 7.54
CA HIS A 29 3.07 -11.43 6.78
C HIS A 29 2.01 -11.48 5.68
N PHE A 30 2.44 -11.42 4.42
CA PHE A 30 1.50 -11.42 3.29
C PHE A 30 0.67 -12.72 3.27
N LEU A 31 1.36 -13.86 3.37
CA LEU A 31 0.78 -15.16 3.66
C LEU A 31 0.65 -15.34 5.18
N PRO A 32 -0.54 -15.69 5.69
CA PRO A 32 -0.84 -15.70 7.11
C PRO A 32 -0.08 -16.81 7.84
N LYS A 33 0.61 -16.43 8.90
CA LYS A 33 1.38 -17.34 9.76
C LYS A 33 0.51 -18.28 10.58
N SER A 34 -0.78 -17.98 10.71
CA SER A 34 -1.75 -18.86 11.37
C SER A 34 -2.16 -20.07 10.52
N ASN A 35 -1.94 -20.04 9.19
CA ASN A 35 -2.31 -21.14 8.30
C ASN A 35 -1.15 -22.15 8.14
N PRO A 36 -1.35 -23.44 8.52
CA PRO A 36 -0.32 -24.48 8.39
C PRO A 36 0.25 -24.65 6.98
N GLN A 37 -0.53 -24.36 5.94
CA GLN A 37 -0.06 -24.43 4.54
C GLN A 37 1.07 -23.45 4.24
N PHE A 38 1.20 -22.36 5.02
CA PHE A 38 2.17 -21.29 4.79
C PHE A 38 3.29 -21.27 5.83
N TYR A 39 3.41 -22.27 6.70
CA TYR A 39 4.46 -22.29 7.74
C TYR A 39 5.88 -22.20 7.17
N ALA A 40 6.13 -22.81 6.02
CA ALA A 40 7.41 -22.70 5.33
C ALA A 40 7.72 -21.27 4.82
N ASN A 41 6.69 -20.43 4.67
CA ASN A 41 6.79 -19.06 4.15
C ASN A 41 6.93 -18.00 5.25
N VAL A 42 6.64 -18.32 6.51
CA VAL A 42 6.57 -17.33 7.60
C VAL A 42 7.84 -16.50 7.72
N CYS A 43 9.02 -17.13 7.59
CA CYS A 43 10.31 -16.46 7.69
C CYS A 43 10.98 -16.18 6.34
N GLN A 44 10.27 -16.38 5.22
CA GLN A 44 10.81 -16.06 3.89
C GLN A 44 10.76 -14.56 3.67
N TRP A 45 11.79 -14.01 3.07
CA TRP A 45 11.94 -12.56 2.89
C TRP A 45 10.79 -11.97 2.07
N GLU A 46 10.36 -12.70 1.05
CA GLU A 46 9.27 -12.37 0.13
C GLU A 46 7.89 -12.40 0.81
N ASN A 47 7.81 -12.83 2.07
CA ASN A 47 6.58 -12.84 2.84
C ASN A 47 6.49 -11.69 3.87
N LEU A 48 7.55 -10.88 4.01
CA LEU A 48 7.66 -9.87 5.07
C LEU A 48 7.62 -8.46 4.48
N TYR A 49 6.67 -7.63 4.95
CA TYR A 49 6.48 -6.28 4.43
C TYR A 49 6.41 -5.24 5.53
N LEU A 50 7.02 -4.06 5.28
CA LEU A 50 6.85 -2.91 6.16
C LEU A 50 5.42 -2.37 6.04
N SER A 51 4.68 -2.35 7.15
CA SER A 51 3.26 -2.03 7.15
C SER A 51 2.89 -0.99 8.21
N CYS A 52 1.95 -0.11 7.88
CA CYS A 52 1.32 0.82 8.82
C CYS A 52 0.23 0.11 9.64
N PRO A 53 -0.20 0.66 10.79
CA PRO A 53 -1.21 0.03 11.64
C PRO A 53 -2.53 -0.30 10.92
N THR A 54 -2.98 0.57 10.01
CA THR A 54 -4.23 0.34 9.28
C THR A 54 -4.10 -0.83 8.32
N CYS A 55 -3.03 -0.90 7.51
CA CYS A 55 -2.84 -2.04 6.62
C CYS A 55 -2.56 -3.33 7.41
N GLN A 56 -1.85 -3.24 8.53
CA GLN A 56 -1.62 -4.35 9.45
C GLN A 56 -2.91 -4.91 10.06
N SER A 57 -3.98 -4.11 10.12
CA SER A 57 -5.29 -4.56 10.62
C SER A 57 -5.93 -5.66 9.77
N LYS A 58 -5.42 -5.91 8.54
CA LYS A 58 -5.72 -7.13 7.76
C LYS A 58 -5.59 -8.39 8.63
N GLY A 59 -4.57 -8.43 9.50
CA GLY A 59 -4.26 -9.56 10.36
C GLY A 59 -3.99 -10.82 9.53
N GLU A 60 -4.66 -11.91 9.87
CA GLU A 60 -4.49 -13.22 9.24
C GLU A 60 -5.36 -13.41 7.99
N GLN A 61 -6.11 -12.38 7.56
CA GLN A 61 -6.90 -12.45 6.33
C GLN A 61 -5.99 -12.58 5.11
N TYR A 62 -6.39 -13.43 4.18
CA TYR A 62 -5.69 -13.71 2.94
C TYR A 62 -6.68 -14.12 1.85
N ASP A 63 -6.36 -13.69 0.64
CA ASP A 63 -7.06 -14.08 -0.58
C ASP A 63 -6.00 -14.25 -1.67
N ALA A 64 -6.14 -15.26 -2.52
CA ALA A 64 -5.19 -15.53 -3.59
C ALA A 64 -5.15 -14.41 -4.66
N ASP A 65 -6.21 -13.61 -4.75
CA ASP A 65 -6.30 -12.46 -5.64
C ASP A 65 -5.63 -11.20 -5.04
N LEU A 66 -5.10 -11.26 -3.81
CA LEU A 66 -4.45 -10.11 -3.17
C LEU A 66 -3.22 -9.66 -3.98
N LEU A 67 -3.17 -8.37 -4.30
CA LEU A 67 -2.01 -7.76 -4.97
C LEU A 67 -0.79 -7.77 -4.05
N ARG A 68 0.32 -8.27 -4.58
CA ARG A 68 1.61 -8.28 -3.90
C ARG A 68 2.36 -6.95 -4.14
N PRO A 69 2.92 -6.31 -3.10
CA PRO A 69 3.69 -5.09 -3.25
C PRO A 69 4.98 -5.24 -4.08
N ASP A 70 5.57 -6.44 -4.07
CA ASP A 70 6.83 -6.76 -4.75
C ASP A 70 6.65 -7.32 -6.18
N ASP A 71 5.41 -7.37 -6.68
CA ASP A 71 5.13 -7.82 -8.04
C ASP A 71 5.74 -6.81 -9.04
N VAL A 72 6.74 -7.25 -9.80
CA VAL A 72 7.43 -6.42 -10.80
C VAL A 72 6.51 -5.87 -11.89
N ALA A 73 5.35 -6.49 -12.10
CA ALA A 73 4.34 -6.04 -13.05
C ALA A 73 3.32 -5.08 -12.41
N PHE A 74 3.41 -4.80 -11.11
CA PHE A 74 2.52 -3.88 -10.42
C PHE A 74 2.79 -2.44 -10.86
N THR A 75 1.72 -1.77 -11.32
CA THR A 75 1.65 -0.33 -11.44
C THR A 75 0.32 0.13 -10.88
N PHE A 76 0.30 1.25 -10.15
CA PHE A 76 -0.92 1.73 -9.50
C PHE A 76 -2.08 1.89 -10.49
N SER A 77 -1.83 2.58 -11.61
CA SER A 77 -2.81 2.86 -12.66
C SER A 77 -3.38 1.62 -13.35
N ARG A 78 -2.72 0.46 -13.26
CA ARG A 78 -3.25 -0.81 -13.78
C ARG A 78 -4.45 -1.32 -12.99
N TYR A 79 -4.48 -1.04 -11.69
CA TYR A 79 -5.46 -1.61 -10.76
C TYR A 79 -6.40 -0.55 -10.19
N PHE A 80 -5.92 0.68 -10.08
CA PHE A 80 -6.54 1.71 -9.29
C PHE A 80 -6.59 3.06 -10.03
N ILE A 81 -7.57 3.88 -9.64
CA ILE A 81 -7.64 5.30 -9.95
C ILE A 81 -7.84 6.08 -8.65
N TYR A 82 -7.40 7.33 -8.62
CA TYR A 82 -7.62 8.21 -7.48
C TYR A 82 -8.75 9.20 -7.76
N ASN A 83 -9.75 9.23 -6.88
CA ASN A 83 -10.86 10.17 -6.97
C ASN A 83 -10.52 11.46 -6.20
N TYR A 84 -10.30 12.56 -6.93
CA TYR A 84 -9.92 13.86 -6.35
C TYR A 84 -11.02 14.53 -5.50
N GLN A 85 -12.28 14.11 -5.64
CA GLN A 85 -13.41 14.67 -4.88
C GLN A 85 -13.57 13.97 -3.52
N SER A 86 -13.52 12.63 -3.51
CA SER A 86 -13.67 11.83 -2.29
C SER A 86 -12.34 11.51 -1.60
N HIS A 87 -11.22 11.68 -2.30
CA HIS A 87 -9.88 11.24 -1.90
C HIS A 87 -9.76 9.73 -1.67
N GLU A 88 -10.66 8.97 -2.29
CA GLU A 88 -10.65 7.52 -2.30
C GLU A 88 -9.80 6.97 -3.45
N ILE A 89 -9.30 5.76 -3.25
CA ILE A 89 -8.83 4.92 -4.34
C ILE A 89 -9.99 4.06 -4.83
N GLU A 90 -10.28 4.14 -6.11
CA GLU A 90 -11.30 3.32 -6.77
C GLU A 90 -10.61 2.27 -7.63
N VAL A 91 -11.32 1.17 -7.90
CA VAL A 91 -10.87 0.16 -8.86
C VAL A 91 -10.87 0.79 -10.25
N ASN A 92 -9.81 0.59 -11.03
CA ASN A 92 -9.75 1.09 -12.39
C ASN A 92 -10.82 0.40 -13.26
N PRO A 93 -11.85 1.11 -13.74
CA PRO A 93 -12.94 0.51 -14.52
C PRO A 93 -12.50 0.05 -15.92
N LEU A 94 -11.35 0.53 -16.40
CA LEU A 94 -10.77 0.15 -17.69
C LEU A 94 -9.82 -1.06 -17.57
N ALA A 95 -9.55 -1.53 -16.36
CA ALA A 95 -8.74 -2.74 -16.15
C ALA A 95 -9.50 -4.00 -16.58
N THR A 96 -8.79 -5.10 -16.78
CA THR A 96 -9.42 -6.42 -17.02
C THR A 96 -10.26 -6.83 -15.82
N LEU A 97 -11.28 -7.67 -16.01
CA LEU A 97 -12.11 -8.18 -14.91
C LEU A 97 -11.28 -8.85 -13.80
N ASP A 98 -10.19 -9.53 -14.18
CA ASP A 98 -9.26 -10.12 -13.22
C ASP A 98 -8.55 -9.05 -12.38
N ASN A 99 -7.99 -8.02 -13.01
CA ASN A 99 -7.34 -6.93 -12.30
C ASN A 99 -8.33 -6.14 -11.42
N GLN A 100 -9.57 -5.95 -11.89
CA GLN A 100 -10.61 -5.31 -11.09
C GLN A 100 -10.93 -6.09 -9.82
N ARG A 101 -11.04 -7.41 -9.92
CA ARG A 101 -11.25 -8.31 -8.78
C ARG A 101 -10.08 -8.24 -7.79
N ARG A 102 -8.85 -8.37 -8.28
CA ARG A 102 -7.63 -8.27 -7.45
C ARG A 102 -7.54 -6.92 -6.74
N ALA A 103 -7.83 -5.83 -7.46
CA ALA A 103 -7.87 -4.48 -6.92
C ALA A 103 -8.91 -4.34 -5.81
N ASP A 104 -10.13 -4.83 -6.01
CA ASP A 104 -11.19 -4.76 -5.01
C ASP A 104 -10.83 -5.54 -3.73
N VAL A 105 -10.31 -6.76 -3.89
CA VAL A 105 -9.83 -7.59 -2.78
C VAL A 105 -8.75 -6.85 -1.97
N THR A 106 -7.72 -6.32 -2.64
CA THR A 106 -6.66 -5.54 -1.99
C THR A 106 -7.19 -4.30 -1.28
N ARG A 107 -8.03 -3.52 -1.95
CA ARG A 107 -8.61 -2.29 -1.38
C ARG A 107 -9.40 -2.57 -0.10
N ARG A 108 -10.20 -3.65 -0.11
CA ARG A 108 -11.01 -4.05 1.06
C ARG A 108 -10.16 -4.62 2.18
N LEU A 109 -9.27 -5.58 1.91
CA LEU A 109 -8.49 -6.25 2.95
C LEU A 109 -7.51 -5.33 3.67
N PHE A 110 -6.90 -4.38 2.95
CA PHE A 110 -6.01 -3.38 3.57
C PHE A 110 -6.73 -2.10 4.02
N ASN A 111 -8.06 -2.04 3.86
CA ASN A 111 -8.88 -0.89 4.21
C ASN A 111 -8.33 0.43 3.63
N LEU A 112 -7.99 0.43 2.34
CA LEU A 112 -7.28 1.54 1.69
C LEU A 112 -8.10 2.85 1.63
N ASN A 113 -9.42 2.78 1.83
CA ASN A 113 -10.31 3.95 1.89
C ASN A 113 -10.79 4.27 3.32
N ASP A 114 -10.05 3.83 4.34
CA ASP A 114 -10.22 4.36 5.69
C ASP A 114 -10.19 5.90 5.67
N LYS A 115 -10.99 6.52 6.56
CA LYS A 115 -11.09 7.99 6.67
C LYS A 115 -9.73 8.65 6.89
N GLY A 116 -8.84 8.00 7.65
CA GLY A 116 -7.47 8.46 7.85
C GLY A 116 -6.66 8.51 6.55
N HIS A 117 -6.77 7.48 5.72
CA HIS A 117 -6.12 7.45 4.40
C HIS A 117 -6.64 8.53 3.47
N CYS A 118 -7.96 8.68 3.36
CA CYS A 118 -8.56 9.70 2.48
C CYS A 118 -8.14 11.11 2.90
N ALA A 119 -8.18 11.41 4.21
CA ALA A 119 -7.73 12.70 4.73
C ALA A 119 -6.23 12.93 4.47
N ALA A 120 -5.39 11.91 4.65
CA ALA A 120 -3.96 12.01 4.42
C ALA A 120 -3.62 12.18 2.93
N ARG A 121 -4.34 11.53 2.01
CA ARG A 121 -4.16 11.72 0.55
C ARG A 121 -4.50 13.13 0.11
N ARG A 122 -5.59 13.70 0.62
CA ARG A 122 -5.94 15.11 0.39
C ARG A 122 -4.79 16.04 0.80
N ILE A 123 -4.27 15.86 2.02
CA ILE A 123 -3.17 16.69 2.54
C ILE A 123 -1.90 16.49 1.71
N ALA A 124 -1.60 15.26 1.28
CA ALA A 124 -0.45 14.96 0.43
C ALA A 124 -0.53 15.69 -0.92
N LEU A 125 -1.72 15.68 -1.55
CA LEU A 125 -1.98 16.41 -2.79
C LEU A 125 -1.80 17.92 -2.60
N GLU A 126 -2.41 18.51 -1.55
CA GLU A 126 -2.26 19.94 -1.24
C GLU A 126 -0.80 20.34 -1.02
N ARG A 127 -0.01 19.44 -0.40
CA ARG A 127 1.43 19.66 -0.18
C ARG A 127 2.22 19.56 -1.49
N TRP A 128 1.87 18.62 -2.36
CA TRP A 128 2.49 18.45 -3.67
C TRP A 128 2.28 19.66 -4.58
N GLU A 129 1.08 20.23 -4.60
CA GLU A 129 0.77 21.43 -5.37
C GLU A 129 1.59 22.65 -4.92
N LYS A 130 2.00 22.68 -3.64
CA LYS A 130 2.77 23.76 -3.02
C LYS A 130 4.26 23.43 -2.86
N ARG A 131 4.74 22.36 -3.49
CA ARG A 131 6.11 21.88 -3.30
C ARG A 131 7.14 22.86 -3.85
N ASP A 132 8.33 22.78 -3.28
CA ASP A 132 9.54 23.41 -3.83
C ASP A 132 9.95 22.70 -5.14
N PRO A 133 10.48 23.40 -6.15
CA PRO A 133 11.08 22.77 -7.33
C PRO A 133 12.11 21.68 -7.02
N ASP A 134 12.87 21.79 -5.93
CA ASP A 134 13.93 20.85 -5.53
C ASP A 134 13.43 19.71 -4.63
N TYR A 135 12.15 19.33 -4.74
CA TYR A 135 11.56 18.28 -3.94
C TYR A 135 12.16 16.89 -4.24
N ILE A 136 12.21 16.04 -3.20
CA ILE A 136 12.55 14.62 -3.31
C ILE A 136 11.25 13.82 -3.15
N ILE A 137 10.88 13.03 -4.16
CA ILE A 137 9.59 12.31 -4.18
C ILE A 137 9.46 11.32 -3.00
N ASP A 138 10.56 10.71 -2.58
CA ASP A 138 10.59 9.75 -1.46
C ASP A 138 10.43 10.39 -0.09
N ASP A 139 10.33 11.73 0.00
CA ASP A 139 9.95 12.44 1.22
C ASP A 139 8.43 12.73 1.31
N TYR A 140 7.66 12.23 0.34
CA TYR A 140 6.21 12.40 0.24
C TYR A 140 5.50 11.06 0.34
N ASN A 141 4.40 11.05 1.10
CA ASN A 141 3.48 9.93 1.11
C ASN A 141 2.63 9.89 -0.18
N TYR A 142 2.16 8.69 -0.52
CA TYR A 142 1.25 8.46 -1.64
C TYR A 142 1.84 8.92 -2.97
N ARG A 143 3.08 8.52 -3.25
CA ARG A 143 3.86 8.84 -4.45
C ARG A 143 3.13 8.46 -5.75
N TYR A 144 2.26 7.46 -5.70
CA TYR A 144 1.38 7.08 -6.82
C TYR A 144 0.38 8.17 -7.23
N LEU A 145 0.12 9.18 -6.39
CA LEU A 145 -0.66 10.37 -6.75
C LEU A 145 0.14 11.38 -7.58
N LEU A 146 1.47 11.25 -7.55
CA LEU A 146 2.43 12.28 -7.96
C LEU A 146 3.20 11.88 -9.22
N SER A 147 3.00 10.63 -9.66
CA SER A 147 3.71 10.00 -10.76
C SER A 147 2.70 9.66 -11.85
N ASP A 148 2.63 10.52 -12.88
CA ASP A 148 2.01 10.18 -14.16
C ASP A 148 3.04 9.52 -15.09
#